data_AF-A0A960EGW7-F1
#
_entry.id   AF-A0A960EGW7-F1
#
_cell.length_a   1.000
_cell.length_b   1.000
_cell.length_c   1.000
_cell.angle_alpha   90.00
_cell.angle_beta   90.00
_cell.angle_gamma   90.00
#
_symmetry.space_group_name_H-M   'P 1'
#
loop_
_entity.id
_entity.type
_entity.pdbx_description
1 polymer ?
#
loop_
_entity_poly.entity_id
_entity_poly.type
_entity_poly.pdbx_seq_one_letter_code
_entity_poly.pdbx_strand_id
1 'polypeptide(L)'
;MGLLSRRRYRWRDSRIRDYWDEVFTAEALESNTALDDQSAFIASLGAVRSPKMRDVLSTIQADQDAIIRADSKGALIVEGGPGTGKTIVALHRAAYLLYSDPRLDGHRGGVLVVGPHQPYLNYIADVLPSLGEEGVATCTLRDLVPEGRAAGVERDPDTAAL
;
A
#
# COMPACT_ATOMS: atom_id res chain seq x y z
N MET A 1 1.28 0.35 -26.73
CA MET A 1 2.24 1.44 -26.45
C MET A 1 3.35 0.85 -25.58
N GLY A 2 4.54 0.64 -26.16
CA GLY A 2 5.67 -0.09 -25.56
C GLY A 2 6.40 0.66 -24.45
N LEU A 3 5.72 0.94 -23.34
CA LEU A 3 6.32 1.51 -22.14
C LEU A 3 7.07 0.40 -21.39
N LEU A 4 8.41 0.49 -21.31
CA LEU A 4 9.25 -0.54 -20.67
C LEU A 4 9.38 -0.33 -19.15
N SER A 5 9.56 0.92 -18.74
CA SER A 5 9.71 1.29 -17.33
C SER A 5 9.30 2.76 -17.13
N ARG A 6 8.89 3.11 -15.90
CA ARG A 6 8.59 4.48 -15.45
C ARG A 6 9.38 4.77 -14.18
N ARG A 7 10.27 5.76 -14.25
CA ARG A 7 10.99 6.30 -13.10
C ARG A 7 10.23 7.45 -12.46
N ARG A 8 10.03 7.41 -11.15
CA ARG A 8 9.40 8.47 -10.36
C ARG A 8 10.43 9.05 -9.40
N TYR A 9 10.38 10.37 -9.22
CA TYR A 9 11.35 11.10 -8.41
C TYR A 9 10.66 11.78 -7.24
N ARG A 10 11.27 11.71 -6.07
CA ARG A 10 10.90 12.53 -4.91
C ARG A 10 11.72 13.81 -4.94
N TRP A 11 11.03 14.95 -5.01
CA TRP A 11 11.66 16.26 -5.13
C TRP A 11 11.34 17.12 -3.90
N ARG A 12 12.37 17.68 -3.25
CA ARG A 12 12.21 18.66 -2.15
C ARG A 12 13.39 19.63 -2.13
N ASP A 13 13.13 20.91 -1.85
CA ASP A 13 14.15 21.98 -1.77
C ASP A 13 15.02 22.07 -3.03
N SER A 14 14.38 22.00 -4.21
CA SER A 14 15.07 22.00 -5.50
C SER A 14 16.06 20.83 -5.68
N ARG A 15 15.96 19.75 -4.87
CA ARG A 15 16.82 18.57 -4.96
C ARG A 15 16.04 17.26 -4.97
N ILE A 16 16.44 16.34 -5.86
CA ILE A 16 15.91 14.96 -5.86
C ILE A 16 16.41 14.29 -4.57
N ARG A 17 15.47 13.89 -3.72
CA ARG A 17 15.75 13.22 -2.44
C ARG A 17 15.74 11.71 -2.57
N ASP A 18 14.98 11.19 -3.54
CA ASP A 18 14.73 9.77 -3.71
C ASP A 18 14.20 9.48 -5.12
N TYR A 19 14.23 8.22 -5.55
CA TYR A 19 13.59 7.78 -6.79
C TYR A 19 13.21 6.30 -6.74
N TRP A 20 12.22 5.89 -7.54
CA TRP A 20 11.87 4.48 -7.70
C TRP A 20 11.42 4.19 -9.14
N ASP A 21 11.66 2.96 -9.58
CA ASP A 21 11.35 2.47 -10.92
C ASP A 21 10.21 1.47 -10.90
N GLU A 22 9.20 1.71 -11.74
CA GLU A 22 8.10 0.77 -11.99
C GLU A 22 8.33 0.12 -13.36
N VAL A 23 8.55 -1.19 -13.37
CA VAL A 23 8.83 -1.96 -14.60
C VAL A 23 7.55 -2.60 -15.14
N PHE A 24 7.26 -2.42 -16.42
CA PHE A 24 6.01 -2.91 -17.05
C PHE A 24 6.22 -4.10 -18.00
N THR A 25 7.46 -4.49 -18.29
CA THR A 25 7.77 -5.65 -19.15
C THR A 25 8.73 -6.63 -18.51
N ALA A 26 8.56 -7.91 -18.83
CA ALA A 26 9.40 -8.98 -18.31
C ALA A 26 10.87 -8.85 -18.73
N GLU A 27 11.15 -8.33 -19.94
CA GLU A 27 12.53 -8.13 -20.40
C GLU A 27 13.26 -6.99 -19.65
N ALA A 28 12.54 -5.94 -19.27
CA ALA A 28 13.13 -4.81 -18.54
C ALA A 28 13.48 -5.17 -17.08
N LEU A 29 12.82 -6.19 -16.54
CA LEU A 29 13.03 -6.70 -15.19
C LEU A 29 14.38 -7.45 -15.04
N GLU A 30 14.92 -7.98 -16.14
CA GLU A 30 16.22 -8.66 -16.19
C GLU A 30 17.42 -7.69 -16.23
N SER A 31 17.19 -6.39 -16.54
CA SER A 31 18.26 -5.41 -16.81
C SER A 31 18.45 -4.34 -15.73
N ASN A 32 17.46 -4.10 -14.86
CA ASN A 32 17.57 -3.09 -13.82
C ASN A 32 18.13 -3.70 -12.53
N THR A 33 19.40 -3.45 -12.20
CA THR A 33 20.08 -3.95 -10.99
C THR A 33 19.74 -3.18 -9.71
N ALA A 34 18.82 -2.22 -9.79
CA ALA A 34 18.20 -1.53 -8.65
C ALA A 34 16.77 -2.04 -8.44
N LEU A 35 16.63 -3.34 -8.20
CA LEU A 35 15.36 -3.91 -7.77
C LEU A 35 15.20 -3.58 -6.29
N ASP A 36 14.13 -2.88 -5.94
CA ASP A 36 13.55 -3.04 -4.60
C ASP A 36 13.33 -4.53 -4.35
N ASP A 37 13.56 -5.03 -3.14
CA ASP A 37 13.60 -6.47 -2.83
C ASP A 37 12.30 -7.19 -3.27
N GLN A 38 11.18 -6.45 -3.35
CA GLN A 38 9.90 -6.93 -3.87
C GLN A 38 9.89 -7.15 -5.40
N SER A 39 10.59 -6.31 -6.16
CA SER A 39 10.67 -6.41 -7.62
C SER A 39 11.60 -7.55 -8.05
N ALA A 40 12.69 -7.79 -7.32
CA ALA A 40 13.57 -8.94 -7.53
C ALA A 40 12.88 -10.27 -7.19
N PHE A 41 12.04 -10.28 -6.15
CA PHE A 41 11.24 -11.43 -5.79
C PHE A 41 10.20 -11.77 -6.87
N ILE A 42 9.44 -10.78 -7.36
CA ILE A 42 8.47 -10.98 -8.46
C ILE A 42 9.19 -11.45 -9.75
N ALA A 43 10.38 -10.90 -10.04
CA ALA A 43 11.22 -11.32 -11.17
C ALA A 43 11.69 -12.78 -11.08
N SER A 44 12.22 -13.16 -9.90
CA SER A 44 12.72 -14.51 -9.67
C SER A 44 11.61 -15.56 -9.67
N LEU A 45 10.40 -15.18 -9.25
CA LEU A 45 9.21 -16.03 -9.35
C LEU A 45 8.71 -16.17 -10.80
N GLY A 46 8.84 -15.15 -11.65
CA GLY A 46 8.56 -15.25 -13.08
C GLY A 46 9.59 -16.08 -13.86
N ALA A 47 10.83 -16.16 -13.36
CA ALA A 47 11.93 -16.91 -13.97
C ALA A 47 11.78 -18.43 -13.80
N VAL A 48 11.11 -18.89 -12.74
CA VAL A 48 10.72 -20.30 -12.57
C VAL A 48 9.44 -20.54 -13.37
N ARG A 49 9.62 -20.82 -14.68
CA ARG A 49 8.59 -21.06 -15.70
C ARG A 49 7.78 -22.34 -15.48
N SER A 50 7.09 -22.46 -14.35
CA SER A 50 6.05 -23.47 -14.16
C SER A 50 4.68 -22.87 -14.52
N PRO A 51 3.87 -23.52 -15.38
CA PRO A 51 2.51 -23.07 -15.70
C PRO A 51 1.66 -22.76 -14.45
N LYS A 52 1.84 -23.56 -13.38
CA LYS A 52 1.17 -23.34 -12.09
C LYS A 52 1.51 -22.01 -11.44
N MET A 53 2.74 -21.52 -11.55
CA MET A 53 3.14 -20.27 -10.87
C MET A 53 2.58 -19.03 -11.59
N ARG A 54 2.45 -19.09 -12.93
CA ARG A 54 1.76 -18.06 -13.71
C ARG A 54 0.27 -17.99 -13.38
N ASP A 55 -0.38 -19.13 -13.23
CA ASP A 55 -1.80 -19.21 -12.84
C ASP A 55 -2.02 -18.69 -11.40
N VAL A 56 -1.07 -18.91 -10.49
CA VAL A 56 -1.12 -18.36 -9.12
C VAL A 56 -0.96 -16.84 -9.12
N LEU A 57 -0.05 -16.28 -9.92
CA LEU A 57 0.12 -14.82 -9.98
C LEU A 57 -1.07 -14.10 -10.65
N SER A 58 -1.65 -14.68 -11.70
CA SER A 58 -2.84 -14.12 -12.35
C SER A 58 -4.07 -14.19 -11.46
N THR A 59 -4.23 -15.27 -10.69
CA THR A 59 -5.30 -15.39 -9.68
C THR A 59 -5.10 -14.42 -8.52
N ILE A 60 -3.87 -14.23 -8.04
CA ILE A 60 -3.57 -13.20 -7.02
C ILE A 60 -3.98 -11.80 -7.50
N GLN A 61 -3.71 -11.44 -8.76
CA GLN A 61 -4.13 -10.13 -9.29
C GLN A 61 -5.66 -10.00 -9.36
N ALA A 62 -6.37 -11.08 -9.72
CA ALA A 62 -7.83 -11.09 -9.71
C ALA A 62 -8.41 -10.96 -8.29
N ASP A 63 -7.82 -11.65 -7.31
CA ASP A 63 -8.22 -11.56 -5.90
C ASP A 63 -8.01 -10.14 -5.35
N GLN A 64 -6.88 -9.52 -5.69
CA GLN A 64 -6.59 -8.13 -5.33
C GLN A 64 -7.59 -7.14 -5.96
N ASP A 65 -7.94 -7.30 -7.24
CA ASP A 65 -8.95 -6.46 -7.90
C ASP A 65 -10.35 -6.66 -7.27
N ALA A 66 -10.71 -7.90 -6.91
CA ALA A 66 -11.95 -8.18 -6.20
C ALA A 66 -12.00 -7.49 -4.83
N ILE A 67 -10.90 -7.50 -4.08
CA ILE A 67 -10.78 -6.75 -2.81
C ILE A 67 -10.92 -5.24 -3.06
N ILE A 68 -10.29 -4.70 -4.10
CA ILE A 68 -10.36 -3.27 -4.44
C ILE A 68 -11.81 -2.86 -4.74
N ARG A 69 -12.56 -3.68 -5.47
CA ARG A 69 -13.92 -3.36 -5.94
C ARG A 69 -15.06 -3.83 -5.05
N ALA A 70 -14.77 -4.57 -3.98
CA ALA A 70 -15.82 -5.03 -3.06
C ALA A 70 -16.67 -3.86 -2.53
N ASP A 71 -17.96 -4.08 -2.27
CA ASP A 71 -18.87 -3.03 -1.80
C ASP A 71 -18.32 -2.33 -0.55
N SER A 72 -18.57 -1.03 -0.41
CA SER A 72 -18.19 -0.23 0.76
C SER A 72 -19.09 -0.49 1.97
N LYS A 73 -20.21 -1.20 1.79
CA LYS A 73 -21.14 -1.54 2.88
C LYS A 73 -20.54 -2.59 3.83
N GLY A 74 -20.30 -2.17 5.06
CA GLY A 74 -19.88 -3.06 6.15
C GLY A 74 -18.36 -3.21 6.26
N ALA A 75 -17.93 -4.11 7.14
CA ALA A 75 -16.52 -4.38 7.36
C ALA A 75 -16.01 -5.42 6.35
N LEU A 76 -14.87 -5.14 5.73
CA LEU A 76 -14.13 -6.09 4.91
C LEU A 76 -12.83 -6.46 5.64
N ILE A 77 -12.66 -7.74 5.94
CA ILE A 77 -11.43 -8.28 6.53
C ILE A 77 -10.59 -8.86 5.40
N VAL A 78 -9.34 -8.40 5.30
CA VAL A 78 -8.39 -8.86 4.29
C VAL A 78 -7.25 -9.58 4.99
N GLU A 79 -7.21 -10.89 4.85
CA GLU A 79 -6.16 -11.75 5.39
C GLU A 79 -5.23 -12.21 4.25
N GLY A 80 -3.94 -12.34 4.56
CA GLY A 80 -2.98 -12.86 3.59
C GLY A 80 -1.58 -12.95 4.18
N GLY A 81 -0.74 -13.80 3.59
CA GLY A 81 0.64 -14.00 4.05
C GLY A 81 1.55 -12.77 3.89
N PRO A 82 2.78 -12.82 4.42
CA PRO A 82 3.80 -11.79 4.16
C PRO A 82 4.01 -11.59 2.65
N GLY A 83 4.23 -10.35 2.22
CA GLY A 83 4.53 -10.03 0.82
C GLY A 83 3.34 -10.02 -0.16
N THR A 84 2.11 -10.30 0.27
CA THR A 84 0.93 -10.34 -0.62
C THR A 84 0.36 -8.97 -1.01
N GLY A 85 1.06 -7.87 -0.69
CA GLY A 85 0.66 -6.52 -1.12
C GLY A 85 -0.55 -5.90 -0.41
N LYS A 86 -1.02 -6.46 0.71
CA LYS A 86 -2.24 -6.01 1.44
C LYS A 86 -2.31 -4.49 1.66
N THR A 87 -1.21 -3.86 2.07
CA THR A 87 -1.16 -2.41 2.29
C THR A 87 -1.47 -1.65 1.00
N ILE A 88 -0.81 -2.01 -0.11
CA ILE A 88 -1.01 -1.37 -1.41
C ILE A 88 -2.43 -1.61 -1.93
N VAL A 89 -2.95 -2.83 -1.79
CA VAL A 89 -4.33 -3.19 -2.15
C VAL A 89 -5.35 -2.35 -1.37
N ALA A 90 -5.13 -2.17 -0.06
CA ALA A 90 -6.00 -1.36 0.79
C ALA A 90 -5.97 0.13 0.39
N LEU A 91 -4.81 0.67 0.03
CA LEU A 91 -4.69 2.06 -0.45
C LEU A 91 -5.37 2.25 -1.80
N HIS A 92 -5.23 1.30 -2.73
CA HIS A 92 -5.95 1.33 -4.00
C HIS A 92 -7.46 1.21 -3.80
N ARG A 93 -7.91 0.35 -2.87
CA ARG A 93 -9.33 0.27 -2.49
C ARG A 93 -9.85 1.61 -1.99
N ALA A 94 -9.12 2.27 -1.10
CA ALA A 94 -9.53 3.56 -0.55
C ALA A 94 -9.75 4.61 -1.66
N ALA A 95 -8.80 4.75 -2.58
CA ALA A 95 -8.94 5.65 -3.72
C ALA A 95 -10.06 5.24 -4.69
N TYR A 96 -10.20 3.93 -4.97
CA TYR A 96 -11.29 3.44 -5.80
C TYR A 96 -12.65 3.81 -5.18
N LEU A 97 -12.82 3.63 -3.88
CA LEU A 97 -14.07 3.93 -3.19
C LEU A 97 -14.35 5.44 -3.12
N LEU A 98 -13.33 6.26 -2.84
CA LEU A 98 -13.45 7.73 -2.88
C LEU A 98 -13.92 8.24 -4.25
N TYR A 99 -13.44 7.62 -5.33
CA TYR A 99 -13.84 7.97 -6.69
C TYR A 99 -15.20 7.38 -7.11
N SER A 100 -15.47 6.11 -6.76
CA SER A 100 -16.60 5.34 -7.32
C SER A 100 -17.86 5.35 -6.47
N ASP A 101 -17.78 5.71 -5.19
CA ASP A 101 -18.92 5.74 -4.27
C ASP A 101 -19.30 7.18 -3.92
N PRO A 102 -20.39 7.73 -4.50
CA PRO A 102 -20.86 9.09 -4.23
C PRO A 102 -21.22 9.35 -2.76
N ARG A 103 -21.38 8.31 -1.94
CA ARG A 103 -21.60 8.46 -0.49
C ARG A 103 -20.34 8.91 0.24
N LEU A 104 -19.18 8.65 -0.36
CA LEU A 104 -17.86 9.07 0.12
C LEU A 104 -17.42 10.37 -0.56
N ASP A 105 -18.10 10.79 -1.62
CA ASP A 105 -17.88 12.06 -2.32
C ASP A 105 -18.49 13.23 -1.52
N GLY A 106 -17.64 14.23 -1.23
CA GLY A 106 -18.05 15.50 -0.64
C GLY A 106 -17.76 15.66 0.86
N HIS A 107 -16.72 16.45 1.18
CA HIS A 107 -16.53 17.37 2.33
C HIS A 107 -16.94 16.92 3.77
N ARG A 108 -17.37 15.67 4.00
CA ARG A 108 -17.88 15.15 5.28
C ARG A 108 -17.40 13.73 5.60
N GLY A 109 -16.80 13.01 4.66
CA GLY A 109 -16.25 11.66 4.89
C GLY A 109 -14.84 11.54 4.31
N GLY A 110 -13.83 11.79 5.13
CA GLY A 110 -12.44 11.50 4.77
C GLY A 110 -12.09 10.04 5.01
N VAL A 111 -11.02 9.56 4.37
CA VAL A 111 -10.44 8.25 4.71
C VAL A 111 -9.55 8.42 5.93
N LEU A 112 -9.73 7.58 6.95
CA LEU A 112 -8.81 7.48 8.08
C LEU A 112 -7.95 6.23 7.94
N VAL A 113 -6.63 6.41 7.87
CA VAL A 113 -5.67 5.31 7.94
C VAL A 113 -5.05 5.26 9.33
N VAL A 114 -5.30 4.17 10.05
CA VAL A 114 -4.69 3.91 11.34
C VAL A 114 -3.51 2.96 11.15
N GLY A 115 -2.32 3.40 11.54
CA GLY A 115 -1.08 2.64 11.41
C GLY A 115 -0.48 2.24 12.76
N PRO A 116 0.45 1.26 12.77
CA PRO A 116 1.10 0.80 13.99
C PRO A 116 2.12 1.80 14.56
N HIS A 117 2.76 2.61 13.71
CA HIS A 117 3.78 3.58 14.14
C HIS A 117 4.04 4.67 13.08
N GLN A 118 4.65 5.78 13.50
CA GLN A 118 4.88 6.96 12.64
C GLN A 118 5.68 6.67 11.36
N PRO A 119 6.78 5.88 11.38
CA PRO A 119 7.49 5.54 10.14
C PRO A 119 6.62 4.86 9.07
N TYR A 120 5.68 4.01 9.48
CA TYR A 120 4.76 3.34 8.57
C TYR A 120 3.76 4.33 7.97
N LEU A 121 3.23 5.24 8.81
CA LEU A 121 2.33 6.29 8.34
C LEU A 121 3.01 7.24 7.36
N ASN A 122 4.28 7.57 7.57
CA ASN A 122 5.05 8.39 6.64
C ASN A 122 5.19 7.69 5.27
N TYR A 123 5.49 6.38 5.28
CA TYR A 123 5.52 5.59 4.05
C TYR A 123 4.16 5.61 3.32
N ILE A 124 3.05 5.43 4.05
CA ILE A 124 1.71 5.52 3.45
C ILE A 124 1.41 6.92 2.91
N ALA A 125 1.76 7.96 3.68
CA ALA A 125 1.56 9.35 3.30
C ALA A 125 2.37 9.75 2.05
N ASP A 126 3.38 8.98 1.66
CA ASP A 126 4.10 9.16 0.40
C ASP A 126 3.41 8.46 -0.78
N VAL A 127 2.60 7.42 -0.52
CA VAL A 127 1.85 6.68 -1.55
C VAL A 127 0.52 7.36 -1.87
N LEU A 128 -0.15 7.93 -0.87
CA LEU A 128 -1.45 8.59 -0.98
C LEU A 128 -1.50 9.83 -1.91
N PRO A 129 -0.48 10.71 -1.99
CA PRO A 129 -0.49 11.87 -2.90
C PRO A 129 -0.57 11.48 -4.37
N SER A 130 -0.14 10.27 -4.72
CA SER A 130 -0.31 9.72 -6.07
C SER A 130 -1.77 9.43 -6.44
N LEU A 131 -2.70 9.53 -5.48
CA LEU A 131 -4.12 9.26 -5.64
C LEU A 131 -4.96 10.55 -5.75
N GLY A 132 -4.36 11.74 -5.59
CA GLY A 132 -5.01 13.04 -5.82
C GLY A 132 -5.92 13.55 -4.69
N GLU A 133 -5.77 13.02 -3.48
CA GLU A 133 -6.76 13.16 -2.40
C GLU A 133 -6.40 14.23 -1.35
N GLU A 134 -7.24 15.27 -1.22
CA GLU A 134 -7.21 16.26 -0.12
C GLU A 134 -7.99 15.78 1.13
N GLY A 135 -8.35 14.50 1.22
CA GLY A 135 -9.29 13.96 2.23
C GLY A 135 -8.80 12.80 3.10
N VAL A 136 -7.49 12.52 3.15
CA VAL A 136 -6.96 11.39 3.94
C VAL A 136 -6.31 11.86 5.24
N ALA A 137 -6.83 11.38 6.37
CA ALA A 137 -6.22 11.53 7.68
C ALA A 137 -5.43 10.26 8.04
N THR A 138 -4.26 10.45 8.65
CA THR A 138 -3.43 9.36 9.16
C THR A 138 -3.20 9.53 10.64
N CYS A 139 -3.23 8.45 11.40
CA CYS A 139 -2.94 8.49 12.84
C CYS A 139 -2.45 7.14 13.35
N THR A 140 -1.83 7.13 14.53
CA THR A 140 -1.58 5.89 15.27
C THR A 140 -2.71 5.64 16.26
N LEU A 141 -2.76 4.45 16.86
CA LEU A 141 -3.71 4.17 17.95
C LEU A 141 -3.56 5.16 19.12
N ARG A 142 -2.35 5.65 19.38
CA ARG A 142 -2.07 6.62 20.46
C ARG A 142 -2.70 7.99 20.23
N ASP A 143 -3.05 8.31 18.99
CA ASP A 143 -3.62 9.60 18.61
C ASP A 143 -5.15 9.62 18.66
N LEU A 144 -5.80 8.45 18.76
CA LEU A 144 -7.25 8.31 18.73
C LEU A 144 -7.95 8.75 20.02
N VAL A 145 -7.23 8.76 21.15
CA VAL A 145 -7.76 9.15 22.46
C VAL A 145 -6.81 10.14 23.15
N PRO A 146 -7.34 11.14 23.90
CA PRO A 146 -6.51 12.14 24.58
C PRO A 146 -5.42 11.55 25.48
N GLU A 147 -5.73 10.45 26.15
CA GLU A 147 -4.87 9.75 27.11
C GLU A 147 -3.71 9.02 26.42
N GLY A 148 -3.85 8.65 25.14
CA GLY A 148 -2.87 7.85 24.40
C GLY A 148 -1.53 8.56 24.21
N ARG A 149 -1.54 9.90 24.20
CA ARG A 149 -0.33 10.74 24.16
C ARG A 149 0.48 10.70 25.45
N ALA A 150 -0.19 10.54 26.58
CA ALA A 150 0.44 10.44 27.90
C ALA A 150 0.71 8.98 28.31
N ALA A 151 0.18 8.01 27.58
CA ALA A 151 0.35 6.60 27.86
C ALA A 151 1.84 6.21 27.78
N GLY A 152 2.38 5.69 28.88
CA GLY A 152 3.73 5.13 28.92
C GLY A 152 3.86 3.81 28.14
N VAL A 153 5.05 3.24 28.19
CA VAL A 153 5.24 1.83 27.83
C VAL A 153 4.68 0.98 28.96
N GLU A 154 3.87 -0.02 28.63
CA GLU A 154 3.38 -0.99 29.60
C GLU A 154 4.57 -1.71 30.26
N ARG A 155 4.57 -1.75 31.58
CA ARG A 155 5.66 -2.30 32.40
C ARG A 155 5.41 -3.75 32.76
N ASP A 156 4.15 -4.15 32.82
CA ASP A 156 3.77 -5.55 33.03
C ASP A 156 3.93 -6.34 31.71
N PRO A 157 4.87 -7.30 31.64
CA PRO A 157 5.10 -8.07 30.42
C PRO A 157 3.88 -8.90 30.00
N ASP A 158 3.05 -9.37 30.93
CA ASP A 158 1.87 -10.16 30.61
C ASP A 158 0.81 -9.29 29.91
N THR A 159 0.63 -8.05 30.39
CA THR A 159 -0.26 -7.06 29.75
C THR A 159 0.30 -6.54 28.42
N ALA A 160 1.63 -6.39 28.30
CA ALA A 160 2.28 -5.90 27.09
C ALA A 160 2.24 -6.89 25.91
N ALA A 161 1.98 -8.18 26.17
CA ALA A 161 1.94 -9.25 25.18
C ALA A 161 0.54 -9.53 24.60
N LEU A 162 -0.51 -8.90 25.15
CA LEU A 162 -1.89 -8.97 24.65
C LEU A 162 -2.07 -8.11 23.39
#